data_AF-A0A0F9IAV7-F1
#
_entry.id   AF-A0A0F9IAV7-F1
#
_cell.length_a   1.000
_cell.length_b   1.000
_cell.length_c   1.000
_cell.angle_alpha   90.00
_cell.angle_beta   90.00
_cell.angle_gamma   90.00
#
_symmetry.space_group_name_H-M   'P 1'
#
loop_
_entity.id
_entity.type
_entity.pdbx_description
1 polymer ?
#
loop_
_entity_poly.entity_id
_entity_poly.type
_entity_poly.pdbx_seq_one_letter_code
_entity_poly.pdbx_strand_id
1 'polypeptide(L)'
;MTSLAEVQATRWRELTSAVNKWFSTPDLEGLRIILSAVSSHYKPEVEPVWLFVVGPSSSAKTKLGIEPLQALPQAHVVGSLTPKTFLSSYGGKHDSGLLSRLGAKPLLLFKDFTTFLSLRPDDRTTVSSHLREM
;
A
#
# COMPACT_ATOMS: atom_id res chain seq x y z
N MET A 1 -14.46 -30.07 -8.15
CA MET A 1 -14.20 -28.61 -8.08
C MET A 1 -13.07 -28.41 -7.10
N THR A 2 -11.98 -27.76 -7.50
CA THR A 2 -10.86 -27.42 -6.59
C THR A 2 -11.35 -26.38 -5.58
N SER A 3 -11.09 -26.59 -4.29
CA SER A 3 -11.46 -25.66 -3.25
C SER A 3 -10.63 -24.37 -3.33
N LEU A 4 -11.16 -23.26 -2.82
CA LEU A 4 -10.44 -21.99 -2.74
C LEU A 4 -9.10 -22.14 -1.97
N ALA A 5 -9.10 -22.97 -0.92
CA ALA A 5 -7.90 -23.23 -0.12
C ALA A 5 -6.80 -23.92 -0.93
N GLU A 6 -7.15 -24.90 -1.77
CA GLU A 6 -6.20 -25.59 -2.64
C GLU A 6 -5.63 -24.67 -3.73
N VAL A 7 -6.47 -23.79 -4.29
CA VAL A 7 -6.02 -22.77 -5.25
C VAL A 7 -5.03 -21.81 -4.57
N GLN A 8 -5.36 -21.30 -3.38
CA GLN A 8 -4.48 -20.40 -2.63
C GLN A 8 -3.16 -21.07 -2.27
N ALA A 9 -3.18 -22.31 -1.79
CA ALA A 9 -1.98 -23.07 -1.46
C ALA A 9 -1.07 -23.30 -2.69
N THR A 10 -1.68 -23.52 -3.86
CA THR A 10 -0.93 -23.67 -5.12
C THR A 10 -0.29 -22.35 -5.56
N ARG A 11 -1.05 -21.25 -5.55
CA ARG A 11 -0.52 -19.91 -5.87
C ARG A 11 0.58 -19.46 -4.91
N TRP A 12 0.44 -19.79 -3.62
CA TRP A 12 1.46 -19.51 -2.62
C TRP A 12 2.77 -20.25 -2.92
N ARG A 13 2.70 -21.53 -3.29
CA ARG A 13 3.89 -22.32 -3.67
C ARG A 13 4.56 -21.76 -4.93
N GLU A 14 3.78 -21.38 -5.95
CA GLU A 14 4.31 -20.76 -7.17
C GLU A 14 5.03 -19.44 -6.87
N LEU A 15 4.39 -18.57 -6.09
CA LEU A 15 4.95 -17.28 -5.70
C LEU A 15 6.23 -17.44 -4.87
N THR A 16 6.20 -18.27 -3.82
CA THR A 16 7.36 -18.47 -2.94
C THR A 16 8.52 -19.12 -3.68
N SER A 17 8.26 -20.02 -4.63
CA SER A 17 9.28 -20.58 -5.52
C SER A 17 9.93 -19.49 -6.38
N ALA A 18 9.14 -18.60 -6.98
CA ALA A 18 9.67 -17.47 -7.76
C ALA A 18 10.47 -16.50 -6.89
N VAL A 19 10.00 -16.19 -5.68
CA VAL A 19 10.70 -15.30 -4.73
C VAL A 19 12.03 -15.91 -4.29
N ASN A 20 12.05 -17.17 -3.87
CA ASN A 20 13.29 -17.86 -3.45
C ASN A 20 14.31 -18.03 -4.59
N LYS A 21 13.86 -18.00 -5.85
CA LYS A 21 14.77 -18.00 -7.00
C LYS A 21 15.59 -16.71 -7.13
N TRP A 22 15.01 -15.57 -6.77
CA TRP A 22 15.61 -14.24 -6.99
C TRP A 22 16.13 -13.57 -5.73
N PHE A 23 15.69 -14.01 -4.55
CA PHE A 23 16.07 -13.44 -3.25
C PHE A 23 16.72 -14.51 -2.37
N SER A 24 17.88 -14.20 -1.80
CA SER A 24 18.67 -15.14 -0.98
C SER A 24 17.99 -15.46 0.37
N THR A 25 17.48 -14.43 1.05
CA THR A 25 16.85 -14.55 2.37
C THR A 25 15.57 -13.69 2.46
N PRO A 26 14.54 -13.99 1.65
CA PRO A 26 13.29 -13.24 1.66
C PRO A 26 12.46 -13.53 2.91
N ASP A 27 11.81 -12.51 3.46
CA ASP A 27 10.81 -12.67 4.51
C ASP A 27 9.45 -13.07 3.89
N LEU A 28 9.21 -14.37 3.80
CA LEU A 28 7.98 -14.91 3.22
C LEU A 28 6.77 -14.69 4.12
N GLU A 29 6.95 -14.67 5.45
CA GLU A 29 5.84 -14.40 6.37
C GLU A 29 5.44 -12.92 6.31
N GLY A 30 6.41 -12.01 6.21
CA GLY A 30 6.18 -10.60 5.91
C GLY A 30 5.41 -10.40 4.60
N LEU A 31 5.79 -11.12 3.54
CA LEU A 31 5.06 -11.11 2.27
C LEU A 31 3.61 -11.61 2.43
N ARG A 32 3.39 -12.66 3.23
CA ARG A 32 2.05 -13.20 3.50
C ARG A 32 1.17 -12.20 4.24
N ILE A 33 1.73 -11.45 5.19
CA ILE A 33 1.04 -10.36 5.90
C ILE A 33 0.65 -9.25 4.92
N ILE A 34 1.58 -8.83 4.05
CA ILE A 34 1.32 -7.81 3.03
C ILE A 34 0.17 -8.22 2.11
N LEU A 35 0.22 -9.44 1.56
CA LEU A 35 -0.83 -9.95 0.68
C LEU A 35 -2.19 -10.08 1.40
N SER A 36 -2.17 -10.41 2.69
CA SER A 36 -3.39 -10.49 3.50
C SER A 36 -4.01 -9.11 3.71
N ALA A 37 -3.20 -8.08 4.00
CA ALA A 37 -3.66 -6.70 4.12
C ALA A 37 -4.18 -6.15 2.79
N VAL A 38 -3.51 -6.47 1.67
CA VAL A 38 -4.03 -6.12 0.34
C VAL A 38 -5.35 -6.83 0.07
N SER A 39 -5.44 -8.12 0.40
CA SER A 39 -6.67 -8.90 0.18
C SER A 39 -7.85 -8.39 0.99
N SER A 40 -7.64 -7.87 2.21
CA SER A 40 -8.74 -7.31 3.01
C SER A 40 -9.37 -6.09 2.34
N HIS A 41 -8.60 -5.31 1.57
CA HIS A 41 -9.10 -4.16 0.81
C HIS A 41 -10.19 -4.52 -0.24
N TYR A 42 -10.24 -5.79 -0.65
CA TYR A 42 -11.23 -6.30 -1.61
C TYR A 42 -12.41 -6.99 -0.94
N LYS A 43 -12.45 -7.05 0.40
CA LYS A 43 -13.54 -7.68 1.16
C LYS A 43 -14.45 -6.59 1.74
N PRO A 44 -15.67 -6.41 1.22
CA PRO A 44 -16.57 -5.35 1.68
C PRO A 44 -16.92 -5.43 3.16
N GLU A 45 -16.91 -6.64 3.72
CA GLU A 45 -17.27 -6.96 5.10
C GLU A 45 -16.19 -6.58 6.12
N VAL A 46 -15.00 -6.16 5.66
CA VAL A 46 -13.81 -5.98 6.50
C VAL A 46 -13.31 -4.55 6.38
N GLU A 47 -12.99 -3.93 7.51
CA GLU A 47 -12.34 -2.63 7.52
C GLU A 47 -10.95 -2.71 6.86
N PRO A 48 -10.59 -1.76 5.98
CA PRO A 48 -9.27 -1.71 5.36
C PRO A 48 -8.16 -1.62 6.41
N VAL A 49 -7.07 -2.38 6.20
CA VAL A 49 -5.96 -2.44 7.15
C VAL A 49 -4.87 -1.43 6.75
N TRP A 50 -4.51 -0.55 7.68
CA TRP A 50 -3.30 0.27 7.57
C TRP A 50 -2.09 -0.56 8.00
N LEU A 51 -1.32 -1.05 7.02
CA LEU A 51 -0.10 -1.83 7.27
C LEU A 51 1.14 -0.96 7.10
N PHE A 52 1.93 -0.83 8.16
CA PHE A 52 3.25 -0.20 8.13
C PHE A 52 4.36 -1.23 8.29
N VAL A 53 5.09 -1.53 7.21
CA VAL A 53 6.13 -2.57 7.20
C VAL A 53 7.50 -1.95 7.51
N VAL A 54 8.03 -2.30 8.68
CA VAL A 54 9.36 -1.85 9.14
C VAL A 54 10.36 -2.99 9.03
N GLY A 55 11.57 -2.70 8.57
CA GLY A 55 12.66 -3.67 8.53
C GLY A 55 13.95 -3.06 7.98
N PRO A 56 15.08 -3.79 8.06
CA PRO A 56 16.40 -3.28 7.64
C PRO A 56 16.43 -2.77 6.20
N SER A 57 17.29 -1.80 5.90
CA SER A 57 17.53 -1.39 4.50
C SER A 57 17.89 -2.61 3.64
N SER A 58 17.46 -2.59 2.38
CA SER A 58 17.72 -3.67 1.41
C SER A 58 17.09 -5.03 1.72
N SER A 59 16.18 -5.15 2.69
CA SER A 59 15.47 -6.41 2.99
C SER A 59 14.34 -6.74 1.99
N ALA A 60 14.42 -6.26 0.74
CA ALA A 60 13.45 -6.46 -0.34
C ALA A 60 12.00 -5.98 -0.10
N LYS A 61 11.68 -5.31 1.02
CA LYS A 61 10.32 -4.83 1.36
C LYS A 61 9.62 -4.10 0.21
N THR A 62 10.31 -3.15 -0.44
CA THR A 62 9.74 -2.40 -1.56
C THR A 62 9.59 -3.28 -2.81
N LYS A 63 10.56 -4.16 -3.08
CA LYS A 63 10.57 -5.04 -4.25
C LYS A 63 9.51 -6.14 -4.19
N LEU A 64 9.22 -6.67 -3.01
CA LEU A 64 8.24 -7.73 -2.81
C LEU A 64 6.86 -7.18 -2.39
N GLY A 65 6.85 -6.12 -1.59
CA GLY A 65 5.65 -5.62 -0.91
C GLY A 65 5.02 -4.37 -1.50
N ILE A 66 5.67 -3.67 -2.44
CA ILE A 66 5.12 -2.46 -3.05
C ILE A 66 5.09 -2.57 -4.57
N GLU A 67 6.24 -2.82 -5.21
CA GLU A 67 6.36 -2.80 -6.68
C GLU A 67 5.39 -3.76 -7.40
N PRO A 68 5.21 -5.02 -6.98
CA PRO A 68 4.29 -5.94 -7.67
C PRO A 68 2.82 -5.49 -7.56
N LEU A 69 2.47 -4.83 -6.46
CA LEU A 69 1.11 -4.36 -6.19
C LEU A 69 0.73 -3.14 -7.04
N GLN A 70 1.71 -2.44 -7.62
CA GLN A 70 1.46 -1.30 -8.51
C GLN A 70 0.74 -1.69 -9.80
N ALA A 71 0.78 -2.97 -10.16
CA ALA A 71 0.05 -3.50 -11.31
C ALA A 71 -1.46 -3.63 -11.04
N LEU A 72 -1.91 -3.45 -9.80
CA LEU A 72 -3.34 -3.52 -9.47
C LEU A 72 -4.06 -2.23 -9.92
N PRO A 73 -5.24 -2.30 -10.54
CA PRO A 73 -5.93 -1.13 -11.11
C PRO A 73 -6.22 0.01 -10.12
N GLN A 74 -6.46 -0.32 -8.86
CA GLN A 74 -6.73 0.65 -7.78
C GLN A 74 -5.47 1.11 -7.04
N ALA A 75 -4.28 0.63 -7.42
CA ALA A 75 -3.05 0.96 -6.71
C ALA A 75 -2.60 2.38 -7.04
N HIS A 76 -2.44 3.19 -6.00
CA HIS A 76 -1.90 4.54 -6.10
C HIS A 76 -0.63 4.62 -5.29
N VAL A 77 0.49 4.83 -5.98
CA VAL A 77 1.80 4.97 -5.36
C VAL A 77 1.96 6.39 -4.86
N VAL A 78 2.14 6.53 -3.55
CA VAL A 78 2.34 7.83 -2.90
C VAL A 78 3.81 7.94 -2.51
N GLY A 79 4.51 8.90 -3.12
CA GLY A 79 5.94 9.12 -2.91
C GLY A 79 6.26 10.09 -1.76
N SER A 80 5.52 11.19 -1.66
CA SER A 80 5.67 12.18 -0.58
C SER A 80 4.30 12.73 -0.20
N LEU A 81 4.03 12.79 1.10
CA LEU A 81 2.82 13.38 1.65
C LEU A 81 3.11 14.82 2.09
N THR A 82 2.31 15.75 1.59
CA THR A 82 2.28 17.14 2.03
C THR A 82 0.85 17.48 2.45
N PRO A 83 0.63 18.52 3.27
CA PRO A 83 -0.72 18.95 3.64
C PRO A 83 -1.62 19.24 2.42
N LYS A 84 -1.02 19.63 1.29
CA LYS A 84 -1.70 19.92 0.02
C LYS A 84 -1.87 18.71 -0.90
N THR A 85 -1.37 17.54 -0.52
CA THR A 85 -1.42 16.32 -1.35
C THR A 85 -2.86 15.85 -1.55
N PHE A 86 -3.69 15.91 -0.51
CA PHE A 86 -5.07 15.40 -0.57
C PHE A 86 -6.06 16.43 -1.10
N LEU A 87 -5.97 17.67 -0.60
CA LEU A 87 -6.85 18.78 -0.98
C LEU A 87 -6.02 19.97 -1.46
N SER A 88 -6.27 20.39 -2.69
CA SER A 88 -5.65 21.55 -3.34
C SER A 88 -6.70 22.65 -3.44
N SER A 89 -6.43 23.80 -2.80
CA SER A 89 -7.33 24.96 -2.76
C SER A 89 -7.02 26.03 -3.81
N TYR A 90 -6.21 25.72 -4.84
CA TYR A 90 -5.91 26.69 -5.90
C TYR A 90 -7.12 26.84 -6.85
N GLY A 91 -7.88 27.93 -6.63
CA GLY A 91 -9.07 28.26 -7.41
C GLY A 91 -8.74 28.54 -8.87
N GLY A 92 -9.22 27.69 -9.76
CA GLY A 92 -9.13 27.95 -11.20
C GLY A 92 -9.68 26.86 -12.11
N LYS A 93 -9.51 25.57 -11.77
CA LYS A 93 -10.09 24.46 -12.54
C LYS A 93 -10.35 23.27 -11.60
N HIS A 94 -11.49 22.62 -11.79
CA HIS A 94 -11.97 21.45 -11.05
C HIS A 94 -10.85 20.45 -10.69
N ASP A 95 -10.87 19.95 -9.45
CA ASP A 95 -10.33 18.63 -9.07
C ASP A 95 -8.81 18.37 -9.23
N SER A 96 -7.96 19.15 -8.54
CA SER A 96 -6.49 18.98 -8.63
C SER A 96 -5.81 18.20 -7.48
N GLY A 97 -6.53 17.78 -6.44
CA GLY A 97 -5.97 17.02 -5.31
C GLY A 97 -5.85 15.51 -5.57
N LEU A 98 -5.10 14.78 -4.74
CA LEU A 98 -5.05 13.31 -4.85
C LEU A 98 -6.44 12.71 -4.70
N LEU A 99 -7.29 13.22 -3.80
CA LEU A 99 -8.63 12.71 -3.53
C LEU A 99 -9.55 12.68 -4.76
N SER A 100 -9.45 13.65 -5.67
CA SER A 100 -10.27 13.65 -6.89
C SER A 100 -9.83 12.60 -7.92
N ARG A 101 -8.63 12.02 -7.74
CA ARG A 101 -8.07 10.96 -8.58
C ARG A 101 -8.17 9.57 -7.93
N LEU A 102 -8.43 9.53 -6.63
CA LEU A 102 -8.65 8.30 -5.91
C LEU A 102 -10.07 7.83 -6.25
N GLY A 103 -10.16 6.68 -6.92
CA GLY A 103 -11.46 6.03 -7.13
C GLY A 103 -12.13 5.68 -5.80
N ALA A 104 -13.33 5.08 -5.83
CA ALA A 104 -14.13 4.84 -4.62
C ALA A 104 -13.45 3.99 -3.53
N LYS A 105 -12.45 3.16 -3.89
CA LYS A 105 -11.71 2.28 -2.95
C LYS A 105 -10.22 2.21 -3.32
N PRO A 106 -9.43 3.27 -3.10
CA PRO A 106 -8.05 3.32 -3.53
C PRO A 106 -7.16 2.41 -2.68
N LEU A 107 -6.23 1.68 -3.30
CA LEU A 107 -5.16 0.99 -2.58
C LEU A 107 -3.94 1.92 -2.53
N LEU A 108 -3.70 2.55 -1.38
CA LEU A 108 -2.56 3.46 -1.22
C LEU A 108 -1.28 2.69 -0.91
N LEU A 109 -0.24 2.90 -1.72
CA LEU A 109 1.07 2.27 -1.56
C LEU A 109 2.12 3.35 -1.26
N PHE A 110 2.56 3.44 0.00
CA PHE A 110 3.60 4.38 0.42
C PHE A 110 4.98 3.76 0.23
N LYS A 111 5.77 4.29 -0.72
CA LYS A 111 7.16 3.82 -0.94
C LYS A 111 8.09 4.22 0.19
N ASP A 112 7.90 5.44 0.71
CA ASP A 112 8.71 5.99 1.78
C ASP A 112 7.83 6.84 2.72
N PHE A 113 7.54 6.27 3.88
CA PHE A 113 6.76 6.95 4.92
C PHE A 113 7.61 7.86 5.81
N THR A 114 8.95 7.83 5.68
CA THR A 114 9.81 8.74 6.45
C THR A 114 9.58 10.20 6.05
N THR A 115 9.12 10.44 4.82
CA THR A 115 8.70 11.77 4.35
C THR A 115 7.58 12.35 5.20
N PHE A 116 6.58 11.53 5.55
CA PHE A 116 5.51 11.91 6.47
C PHE A 116 6.02 12.10 7.91
N LEU A 117 6.90 11.22 8.38
CA LEU A 117 7.49 11.33 9.72
C LEU A 117 8.36 12.59 9.90
N SER A 118 8.92 13.09 8.80
CA SER A 118 9.77 14.29 8.76
C SER A 118 8.98 15.59 8.60
N LEU A 119 7.65 15.54 8.47
CA LEU A 119 6.81 16.72 8.43
C LEU A 119 6.89 17.51 9.75
N ARG A 120 6.64 18.82 9.66
CA ARG A 120 6.45 19.65 10.87
C ARG A 120 5.27 19.11 11.68
N PRO A 121 5.27 19.23 13.02
CA PRO A 121 4.20 18.66 13.85
C PRO A 121 2.77 19.04 13.43
N ASP A 122 2.56 20.30 13.04
CA ASP A 122 1.25 20.80 12.59
C ASP A 122 0.84 20.20 11.23
N ASP A 123 1.80 20.12 10.30
CA ASP A 123 1.61 19.50 8.99
C ASP A 123 1.30 18.01 9.12
N ARG A 124 2.01 17.32 10.02
CA ARG A 124 1.79 15.89 10.31
C ARG A 124 0.40 15.66 10.89
N THR A 125 -0.06 16.51 11.80
CA THR A 125 -1.42 16.45 12.37
C THR A 125 -2.48 16.62 11.29
N THR A 126 -2.27 17.59 10.39
CA THR A 126 -3.17 17.85 9.26
C THR A 126 -3.22 16.67 8.28
N VAL A 127 -2.08 16.07 7.96
CA VAL A 127 -2.05 14.89 7.08
C VAL A 127 -2.69 13.68 7.75
N SER A 128 -2.46 13.45 9.05
CA SER A 128 -3.11 12.38 9.81
C SER A 128 -4.63 12.52 9.85
N SER A 129 -5.16 13.74 10.00
CA SER A 129 -6.62 13.95 9.98
C SER A 129 -7.20 13.63 8.61
N HIS A 130 -6.53 14.02 7.53
CA HIS A 130 -6.96 13.63 6.18
C HIS A 130 -6.97 12.11 5.99
N LEU A 131 -5.92 11.39 6.42
CA LEU A 131 -5.84 9.93 6.30
C LEU A 131 -6.92 9.20 7.11
N ARG A 132 -7.41 9.79 8.21
CA ARG A 132 -8.48 9.20 9.04
C ARG A 132 -9.86 9.25 8.38
N GLU A 133 -10.13 10.31 7.63
CA GLU A 133 -11.45 10.55 7.01
C GLU A 133 -11.59 9.89 5.63
N MET A 134 -10.53 9.23 5.14
CA MET A 134 -10.51 8.46 3.90
C MET A 134 -11.05 7.05 4.08
#